data_AF-A0A3B0YZE6-F1
#
_entry.id   AF-A0A3B0YZE6-F1
#
_cell.length_a   1.000
_cell.length_b   1.000
_cell.length_c   1.000
_cell.angle_alpha   90.00
_cell.angle_beta   90.00
_cell.angle_gamma   90.00
#
_symmetry.space_group_name_H-M   'P 1'
#
loop_
_entity.id
_entity.type
_entity.pdbx_description
1 polymer ?
#
loop_
_entity_poly.entity_id
_entity_poly.type
_entity_poly.pdbx_seq_one_letter_code
_entity_poly.pdbx_strand_id
1 'polypeptide(L)' 'MVKDPVCGMEISEDSVAAQETYQGVTWNFCSESCHTKFQ' A
#
# COMPACT_ATOMS: atom_id res chain seq x y z
N MET A 1 10.10 -6.37 1.26
CA MET A 1 10.03 -5.03 0.64
C MET A 1 8.83 -5.01 -0.30
N VAL A 2 7.84 -4.19 0.01
CA VAL A 2 6.59 -4.10 -0.74
C VAL A 2 6.56 -2.77 -1.47
N LYS A 3 6.07 -2.73 -2.70
CA LYS A 3 5.99 -1.50 -3.48
C LYS A 3 4.57 -0.95 -3.43
N ASP A 4 4.44 0.32 -3.08
CA ASP A 4 3.16 1.02 -3.16
C ASP A 4 2.69 1.04 -4.63
N PRO A 5 1.48 0.51 -4.96
CA PRO A 5 1.00 0.46 -6.34
C PRO A 5 0.57 1.83 -6.89
N VAL A 6 0.35 2.82 -6.03
CA VAL A 6 -0.12 4.16 -6.41
C VAL A 6 1.05 5.09 -6.71
N CYS A 7 2.05 5.14 -5.82
CA CYS A 7 3.19 6.05 -5.99
C CYS A 7 4.49 5.35 -6.41
N GLY A 8 4.56 4.02 -6.32
CA GLY A 8 5.76 3.26 -6.63
C GLY A 8 6.86 3.34 -5.57
N MET A 9 6.58 3.90 -4.40
CA MET A 9 7.52 3.96 -3.28
C MET A 9 7.78 2.55 -2.72
N GLU A 10 9.03 2.24 -2.41
CA GLU A 10 9.37 1.03 -1.66
C GLU A 10 9.05 1.23 -0.19
N ILE A 11 8.31 0.28 0.36
CA ILE A 11 7.85 0.23 1.74
C ILE A 11 8.48 -1.01 2.40
N SER A 12 9.11 -0.80 3.54
CA SER A 12 9.44 -1.87 4.48
C SER A 12 8.16 -2.46 5.07
N GLU A 13 8.13 -3.77 5.34
CA GLU A 13 6.96 -4.42 5.97
C GLU A 13 6.61 -3.78 7.32
N ASP A 14 7.64 -3.30 8.02
CA ASP A 14 7.56 -2.59 9.30
C ASP A 14 7.07 -1.13 9.17
N SER A 15 6.96 -0.61 7.94
CA SER A 15 6.61 0.79 7.64
C SER A 15 5.34 0.92 6.80
N VAL A 16 4.53 -0.14 6.72
CA VAL A 16 3.23 -0.10 6.05
C VAL A 16 2.30 0.81 6.84
N ALA A 17 1.89 1.91 6.21
CA ALA A 17 0.97 2.86 6.83
C ALA A 17 -0.49 2.42 6.69
N ALA A 18 -0.83 1.79 5.57
CA ALA A 18 -2.16 1.24 5.31
C ALA A 18 -2.06 -0.01 4.43
N GLN A 19 -3.03 -0.91 4.57
CA GLN A 19 -3.15 -2.11 3.75
C GLN A 19 -4.61 -2.39 3.43
N GLU A 20 -4.89 -2.90 2.24
CA GLU A 20 -6.24 -3.25 1.79
C GLU A 20 -6.23 -4.58 1.05
N THR A 21 -7.21 -5.44 1.34
CA THR A 21 -7.40 -6.68 0.61
C THR A 21 -8.37 -6.45 -0.55
N TYR A 22 -7.85 -6.42 -1.77
CA TYR A 22 -8.63 -6.25 -2.99
C TYR A 22 -8.46 -7.46 -3.91
N GLN A 23 -9.58 -8.06 -4.34
CA GLN A 23 -9.60 -9.29 -5.16
C GLN A 23 -8.78 -10.46 -4.57
N GLY A 24 -8.73 -10.58 -3.24
CA GLY A 24 -7.96 -11.63 -2.56
C GLY A 24 -6.46 -11.37 -2.48
N VAL A 25 -6.00 -10.19 -2.91
CA VAL A 25 -4.60 -9.75 -2.79
C VAL A 25 -4.52 -8.62 -1.76
N THR A 26 -3.59 -8.74 -0.82
CA THR A 26 -3.29 -7.67 0.14
C THR A 26 -2.34 -6.67 -0.50
N TRP A 27 -2.82 -5.46 -0.71
CA TRP A 27 -2.05 -4.31 -1.16
C TRP A 27 -1.57 -3.50 0.03
N ASN A 28 -0.35 -2.99 -0.05
CA ASN A 28 0.27 -2.19 1.00
C ASN A 28 0.57 -0.79 0.46
N PHE A 29 0.36 0.22 1.30
CA PHE A 29 0.46 1.62 0.95
C PHE A 29 1.38 2.36 1.91
N CYS A 30 2.17 3.29 1.36
CA CYS A 30 3.14 4.07 2.11
C CYS A 30 2.45 5.16 2.96
N SER A 31 1.19 5.48 2.64
CA SER A 31 0.37 6.46 3.33
C SER A 31 -1.11 6.18 3.16
N GLU A 32 -1.93 6.68 4.08
CA GLU A 32 -3.40 6.68 3.94
C GLU A 32 -3.84 7.38 2.65
N SER A 33 -3.13 8.42 2.22
CA SER A 33 -3.43 9.12 0.97
C SER A 33 -3.25 8.26 -0.28
N CYS A 34 -2.29 7.32 -0.28
CA CYS A 34 -2.14 6.35 -1.37
C CYS A 34 -3.25 5.30 -1.30
N HIS A 35 -3.61 4.82 -0.11
CA HIS A 35 -4.75 3.93 0.08
C HIS A 35 -6.08 4.56 -0.41
N THR A 36 -6.37 5.81 -0.05
CA THR A 36 -7.58 6.53 -0.54
C THR A 36 -7.58 6.74 -2.06
N LYS A 37 -6.41 6.83 -2.70
CA LYS A 37 -6.30 6.91 -4.17
C LYS A 37 -6.49 5.55 -4.86
N PHE A 38 -6.34 4.46 -4.12
CA PHE A 38 -6.48 3.10 -4.64
C PHE A 38 -7.92 2.60 -4.59
N GLN A 39 -8.69 3.01 -3.58
CA GLN A 39 -10.16 2.88 -3.56
C GLN A 39 -10.83 3.62 -4.73
#